data_AF-A0A5C8G0W6-F1
#
_entry.id   AF-A0A5C8G0W6-F1
#
_cell.length_a   1.000
_cell.length_b   1.000
_cell.length_c   1.000
_cell.angle_alpha   90.00
_cell.angle_beta   90.00
_cell.angle_gamma   90.00
#
_symmetry.space_group_name_H-M   'P 1'
#
loop_
_entity.id
_entity.type
_entity.pdbx_description
1 polymer ?
#
loop_
_entity_poly.entity_id
_entity_poly.type
_entity_poly.pdbx_seq_one_letter_code
_entity_poly.pdbx_strand_id
1 'polypeptide(L)'
;MDIEDIFDKAENWINDRVDDAAKVVQKFTGEKERRQIVEETKHEYKESRNAIQILIDILNNLIKEFNQKIKALNSIREEKVKINIQKLGSSLSIFGNIKDMSEYSEEKEKLFFYIPERAFEKVENYIADIDWSSDEIFLRTFFQGIFTPFFTRKQNKKMIERLEKFKADMMGEKDKLNNKIEMIEKVDMRICDLYIELVEKISDYIKLKIIPQIEVIESFLECESVKNVYIADTKAKTIENVEYETDIKLYDNTIYQKHFNFIRNAFWFYILSSTIYSSPVLTKLLENKNITDNDIEKLEGQKLLCKKQIILLESNKI
;
A
#
# COMPACT_ATOMS: atom_id res chain seq x y z
N MET A 1 -31.66 -32.86 -72.34
CA MET A 1 -30.56 -32.71 -71.37
C MET A 1 -30.16 -31.26 -71.48
N ASP A 2 -30.60 -30.45 -70.51
CA ASP A 2 -30.57 -28.99 -70.62
C ASP A 2 -29.14 -28.47 -70.46
N ILE A 3 -28.76 -27.60 -71.38
CA ILE A 3 -27.41 -27.03 -71.47
C ILE A 3 -27.09 -26.22 -70.20
N GLU A 4 -28.08 -25.56 -69.59
CA GLU A 4 -27.94 -24.85 -68.31
C GLU A 4 -27.58 -25.78 -67.14
N ASP A 5 -28.17 -26.98 -67.05
CA ASP A 5 -27.84 -27.97 -66.01
C ASP A 5 -26.42 -28.55 -66.19
N ILE A 6 -25.88 -28.54 -67.42
CA ILE A 6 -24.49 -28.94 -67.69
C ILE A 6 -23.51 -27.83 -67.31
N PHE A 7 -23.85 -26.55 -67.56
CA PHE A 7 -23.01 -25.41 -67.18
C PHE A 7 -22.99 -25.19 -65.66
N ASP A 8 -24.13 -25.27 -64.98
CA ASP A 8 -24.19 -25.16 -63.51
C ASP A 8 -23.45 -26.31 -62.82
N LYS A 9 -23.52 -27.54 -63.36
CA LYS A 9 -22.74 -28.66 -62.85
C LYS A 9 -21.24 -28.51 -63.13
N ALA A 10 -20.87 -27.93 -64.27
CA ALA A 10 -19.47 -27.66 -64.59
C ALA A 10 -18.90 -26.53 -63.72
N GLU A 11 -19.66 -25.48 -63.45
CA GLU A 11 -19.25 -24.36 -62.59
C GLU A 11 -19.12 -24.81 -61.12
N ASN A 12 -20.10 -25.57 -60.60
CA ASN A 12 -20.00 -26.16 -59.27
C ASN A 12 -18.83 -27.15 -59.15
N TRP A 13 -18.57 -27.97 -60.18
CA TRP A 13 -17.43 -28.89 -60.19
C TRP A 13 -16.08 -28.16 -60.24
N ILE A 14 -15.99 -27.04 -60.96
CA ILE A 14 -14.79 -26.19 -61.00
C ILE A 14 -14.57 -25.53 -59.63
N ASN A 15 -15.63 -24.98 -59.02
CA ASN A 15 -15.56 -24.34 -57.71
C ASN A 15 -15.15 -25.35 -56.61
N ASP A 16 -15.72 -26.56 -56.61
CA ASP A 16 -15.34 -27.63 -55.68
C ASP A 16 -13.87 -28.04 -55.84
N ARG A 17 -13.36 -28.07 -57.08
CA ARG A 17 -11.95 -28.39 -57.37
C ARG A 17 -11.00 -27.27 -57.00
N VAL A 18 -11.42 -26.02 -57.14
CA VAL A 18 -10.67 -24.84 -56.70
C VAL A 18 -10.59 -24.82 -55.17
N ASP A 19 -11.68 -25.14 -54.48
CA ASP A 19 -11.72 -25.26 -53.02
C ASP A 19 -10.86 -26.42 -52.51
N ASP A 20 -10.88 -27.58 -53.18
CA ASP A 20 -10.03 -28.71 -52.81
C ASP A 20 -8.55 -28.44 -53.12
N ALA A 21 -8.24 -27.77 -54.24
CA ALA A 21 -6.89 -27.30 -54.54
C ALA A 21 -6.42 -26.27 -53.51
N ALA A 22 -7.29 -25.34 -53.09
CA ALA A 22 -7.00 -24.37 -52.04
C ALA A 22 -6.72 -25.05 -50.69
N LYS A 23 -7.49 -26.08 -50.30
CA LYS A 23 -7.23 -26.87 -49.08
C LYS A 23 -5.89 -27.63 -49.16
N VAL A 24 -5.55 -28.19 -50.31
CA VAL A 24 -4.27 -28.89 -50.52
C VAL A 24 -3.10 -27.91 -50.49
N VAL A 25 -3.22 -26.75 -51.13
CA VAL A 25 -2.23 -25.67 -51.13
C VAL A 25 -2.03 -25.13 -49.71
N GLN A 26 -3.10 -24.86 -48.96
CA GLN A 26 -3.02 -24.41 -47.56
C GLN A 26 -2.35 -25.44 -46.64
N LYS A 27 -2.56 -26.74 -46.88
CA LYS A 27 -1.89 -27.81 -46.12
C LYS A 27 -0.41 -27.95 -46.52
N PHE A 28 -0.09 -27.78 -47.80
CA PHE A 28 1.27 -27.88 -48.33
C PHE A 28 2.14 -26.68 -47.94
N THR A 29 1.57 -25.48 -47.86
CA THR A 29 2.29 -24.25 -47.47
C THR A 29 2.46 -24.10 -45.96
N GLY A 30 1.72 -24.84 -45.12
CA GLY A 30 1.72 -24.65 -43.66
C GLY A 30 0.78 -23.53 -43.18
N GLU A 31 -0.15 -23.10 -44.02
CA GLU A 31 -1.11 -22.04 -43.74
C GLU A 31 -2.16 -22.45 -42.70
N LYS A 32 -2.59 -23.72 -42.73
CA LYS A 32 -3.53 -24.25 -41.73
C LYS A 32 -2.93 -24.18 -40.31
N GLU A 33 -1.65 -24.53 -40.17
CA GLU A 33 -0.90 -24.42 -38.92
C GLU A 33 -0.76 -22.95 -38.50
N ARG A 34 -0.47 -22.06 -39.46
CA ARG A 34 -0.38 -20.61 -39.21
C ARG A 34 -1.68 -20.04 -38.62
N ARG A 35 -2.82 -20.34 -39.25
CA ARG A 35 -4.14 -19.90 -38.76
C ARG A 35 -4.43 -20.41 -37.36
N GLN A 36 -4.09 -21.66 -37.08
CA GLN A 36 -4.24 -22.22 -35.73
C GLN A 36 -3.38 -21.45 -34.71
N ILE A 37 -2.12 -21.15 -35.03
CA ILE A 37 -1.22 -20.38 -34.15
C ILE A 37 -1.74 -18.94 -33.94
N VAL A 38 -2.29 -18.30 -34.98
CA VAL A 38 -2.92 -16.97 -34.86
C VAL A 38 -4.11 -17.01 -33.92
N GLU A 39 -5.01 -17.97 -34.07
CA GLU A 39 -6.17 -18.12 -33.20
C GLU A 39 -5.77 -18.44 -31.75
N GLU A 40 -4.79 -19.33 -31.55
CA GLU A 40 -4.20 -19.60 -30.23
C GLU A 40 -3.58 -18.34 -29.62
N THR A 41 -2.92 -17.51 -30.43
CA THR A 41 -2.34 -16.23 -29.98
C THR A 41 -3.40 -15.22 -29.60
N LYS A 42 -4.46 -15.06 -30.42
CA LYS A 42 -5.60 -14.17 -30.14
C LYS A 42 -6.33 -14.60 -28.86
N HIS A 43 -6.53 -15.91 -28.69
CA HIS A 43 -7.16 -16.48 -27.51
C HIS A 43 -6.31 -16.22 -26.26
N GLU A 44 -5.03 -16.61 -26.26
CA GLU A 44 -4.12 -16.39 -25.14
C GLU A 44 -3.98 -14.89 -24.80
N TYR A 45 -3.93 -14.03 -25.80
CA TYR A 45 -3.90 -12.58 -25.63
C TYR A 45 -5.14 -12.09 -24.86
N LYS A 46 -6.34 -12.50 -25.28
CA LYS A 46 -7.60 -12.13 -24.63
C LYS A 46 -7.67 -12.68 -23.20
N GLU A 47 -7.27 -13.93 -22.99
CA GLU A 47 -7.27 -14.54 -21.66
C GLU A 47 -6.28 -13.86 -20.71
N SER A 48 -5.05 -13.63 -21.17
CA SER A 48 -4.03 -12.97 -20.35
C SER A 48 -4.37 -11.50 -20.06
N ARG A 49 -4.97 -10.78 -21.02
CA ARG A 49 -5.47 -9.41 -20.78
C ARG A 49 -6.58 -9.39 -19.72
N ASN A 50 -7.56 -10.28 -19.85
CA ASN A 50 -8.65 -10.39 -18.88
C ASN A 50 -8.13 -10.77 -17.48
N ALA A 51 -7.23 -11.74 -17.39
CA ALA A 51 -6.65 -12.17 -16.11
C ALA A 51 -5.85 -11.03 -15.44
N ILE A 52 -5.04 -10.29 -16.21
CA ILE A 52 -4.30 -9.14 -15.69
C ILE A 52 -5.25 -8.03 -15.25
N GLN A 53 -6.32 -7.75 -16.01
CA GLN A 53 -7.33 -6.77 -15.60
C GLN A 53 -7.97 -7.15 -14.27
N ILE A 54 -8.37 -8.41 -14.09
CA ILE A 54 -8.96 -8.90 -12.83
C ILE A 54 -7.97 -8.70 -11.67
N LEU A 55 -6.69 -9.06 -11.84
CA LEU A 55 -5.68 -8.87 -10.80
C LEU A 55 -5.45 -7.38 -10.47
N ILE A 56 -5.45 -6.51 -11.48
CA ILE A 56 -5.35 -5.06 -11.29
C ILE A 56 -6.57 -4.53 -10.53
N ASP A 57 -7.77 -5.00 -10.84
CA ASP A 57 -8.99 -4.58 -10.15
C ASP A 57 -8.97 -5.00 -8.67
N ILE A 58 -8.54 -6.22 -8.37
CA ILE A 58 -8.34 -6.70 -7.00
C ILE A 58 -7.30 -5.82 -6.28
N LEU A 59 -6.15 -5.60 -6.91
CA LEU A 59 -5.07 -4.78 -6.35
C LEU A 59 -5.53 -3.34 -6.07
N ASN A 60 -6.26 -2.74 -7.00
CA ASN A 60 -6.77 -1.38 -6.86
C ASN A 60 -7.87 -1.27 -5.79
N ASN A 61 -8.70 -2.30 -5.62
CA ASN A 61 -9.66 -2.34 -4.51
C ASN A 61 -8.94 -2.39 -3.16
N LEU A 62 -7.89 -3.21 -3.02
CA LEU A 62 -7.07 -3.24 -1.81
C LEU A 62 -6.36 -1.91 -1.55
N ILE A 63 -5.81 -1.27 -2.59
CA ILE A 63 -5.20 0.06 -2.49
C ILE A 63 -6.23 1.10 -2.03
N LYS A 64 -7.47 1.02 -2.53
CA LYS A 64 -8.56 1.91 -2.11
C LYS A 64 -8.88 1.75 -0.63
N GLU A 65 -9.00 0.53 -0.14
CA GLU A 65 -9.22 0.25 1.30
C GLU A 65 -8.06 0.75 2.15
N PHE A 66 -6.83 0.48 1.72
CA PHE A 66 -5.62 0.98 2.37
C PHE A 66 -5.62 2.53 2.45
N ASN A 67 -5.89 3.20 1.33
CA ASN A 67 -5.92 4.67 1.27
C ASN A 67 -7.05 5.26 2.13
N GLN A 68 -8.18 4.56 2.29
CA GLN A 68 -9.22 4.97 3.25
C GLN A 68 -8.71 4.94 4.70
N LYS A 69 -7.94 3.91 5.08
CA LYS A 69 -7.30 3.85 6.40
C LYS A 69 -6.28 4.97 6.59
N ILE A 70 -5.47 5.28 5.57
CA ILE A 70 -4.53 6.42 5.61
C ILE A 70 -5.27 7.74 5.85
N LYS A 71 -6.39 7.97 5.15
CA LYS A 71 -7.23 9.16 5.39
C LYS A 71 -7.75 9.23 6.81
N ALA A 72 -8.30 8.12 7.31
CA ALA A 72 -8.79 8.04 8.69
C ALA A 72 -7.66 8.31 9.71
N LEU A 73 -6.47 7.75 9.50
CA LEU A 73 -5.30 8.00 10.34
C LEU A 73 -4.89 9.47 10.33
N ASN A 74 -4.83 10.11 9.15
CA ASN A 74 -4.49 11.53 9.04
C ASN A 74 -5.52 12.40 9.77
N SER A 75 -6.82 12.11 9.62
CA SER A 75 -7.88 12.80 10.38
C SER A 75 -7.73 12.61 11.89
N ILE A 76 -7.49 11.38 12.37
CA ILE A 76 -7.27 11.11 13.81
C ILE A 76 -6.06 11.90 14.34
N ARG A 77 -4.97 11.95 13.57
CA ARG A 77 -3.75 12.67 13.95
C ARG A 77 -3.98 14.18 14.05
N GLU A 78 -4.68 14.75 13.09
CA GLU A 78 -4.94 16.19 13.04
C GLU A 78 -6.01 16.65 14.04
N GLU A 79 -7.11 15.91 14.16
CA GLU A 79 -8.29 16.35 14.93
C GLU A 79 -8.22 15.93 16.39
N LYS A 80 -7.68 14.75 16.70
CA LYS A 80 -7.69 14.19 18.06
C LYS A 80 -6.32 14.25 18.72
N VAL A 81 -5.31 13.69 18.06
CA VAL A 81 -3.96 13.55 18.62
C VAL A 81 -3.33 14.92 18.86
N LYS A 82 -3.41 15.82 17.87
CA LYS A 82 -2.92 17.21 17.99
C LYS A 82 -3.45 17.90 19.26
N ILE A 83 -4.78 17.89 19.46
CA ILE A 83 -5.43 18.56 20.59
C ILE A 83 -4.93 17.98 21.91
N ASN A 84 -4.84 16.65 22.03
CA ASN A 84 -4.40 16.00 23.26
C ASN A 84 -2.92 16.30 23.55
N ILE A 85 -2.06 16.35 22.54
CA ILE A 85 -0.65 16.72 22.74
C ILE A 85 -0.52 18.21 23.10
N GLN A 86 -1.29 19.10 22.48
CA GLN A 86 -1.33 20.52 22.86
C GLN A 86 -1.70 20.69 24.33
N LYS A 87 -2.77 20.02 24.77
CA LYS A 87 -3.19 20.05 26.18
C LYS A 87 -2.11 19.52 27.12
N LEU A 88 -1.46 18.41 26.76
CA LEU A 88 -0.33 17.89 27.53
C LEU A 88 0.82 18.90 27.63
N GLY A 89 1.17 19.56 26.52
CA GLY A 89 2.18 20.61 26.50
C GLY A 89 1.81 21.78 27.42
N SER A 90 0.56 22.25 27.37
CA SER A 90 0.06 23.29 28.27
C SER A 90 0.13 22.88 29.74
N SER A 91 -0.29 21.67 30.09
CA SER A 91 -0.21 21.17 31.48
C SER A 91 1.23 21.01 31.97
N LEU A 92 2.17 20.59 31.10
CA LEU A 92 3.58 20.44 31.46
C LEU A 92 4.32 21.77 31.55
N SER A 93 3.82 22.83 30.89
CA SER A 93 4.47 24.15 30.87
C SER A 93 4.62 24.78 32.27
N ILE A 94 3.77 24.37 33.22
CA ILE A 94 3.84 24.77 34.63
C ILE A 94 5.13 24.29 35.29
N PHE A 95 5.62 23.10 34.92
CA PHE A 95 6.78 22.44 35.51
C PHE A 95 8.09 22.67 34.74
N GLY A 96 8.04 23.34 33.58
CA GLY A 96 9.23 23.62 32.79
C GLY A 96 8.96 24.00 31.34
N ASN A 97 10.02 24.36 30.64
CA ASN A 97 9.92 24.80 29.25
C ASN A 97 9.52 23.66 28.31
N ILE A 98 8.47 23.88 27.53
CA ILE A 98 8.01 22.99 26.48
C ILE A 98 8.40 23.59 25.13
N LYS A 99 8.99 22.75 24.27
CA LYS A 99 9.21 23.11 22.88
C LYS A 99 7.88 23.00 22.13
N ASP A 100 7.59 23.99 21.28
CA ASP A 100 6.44 23.94 20.39
C ASP A 100 6.47 22.69 19.50
N MET A 101 5.28 22.16 19.22
CA MET A 101 5.13 21.07 18.28
C MET A 101 5.52 21.53 16.88
N SER A 102 6.28 20.69 16.18
CA SER A 102 6.59 20.88 14.77
C SER A 102 5.32 20.84 13.90
N GLU A 103 5.43 21.36 12.68
CA GLU A 103 4.37 21.31 11.68
C GLU A 103 3.88 19.88 11.43
N TYR A 104 2.59 19.78 11.12
CA TYR A 104 1.95 18.52 10.79
C TYR A 104 2.50 17.96 9.48
N SER A 105 2.69 16.64 9.43
CA SER A 105 3.04 15.93 8.20
C SER A 105 2.15 14.71 8.00
N GLU A 106 1.43 14.72 6.89
CA GLU A 106 0.50 13.66 6.49
C GLU A 106 1.21 12.40 6.00
N GLU A 107 0.57 11.26 6.25
CA GLU A 107 0.92 10.01 5.58
C GLU A 107 0.41 10.00 4.13
N LYS A 108 1.17 9.41 3.21
CA LYS A 108 0.86 9.38 1.78
C LYS A 108 0.04 8.17 1.37
N GLU A 109 -0.87 8.40 0.45
CA GLU A 109 -1.65 7.36 -0.23
C GLU A 109 -0.80 6.58 -1.26
N LYS A 110 -1.16 5.32 -1.51
CA LYS A 110 -0.58 4.52 -2.59
C LYS A 110 -1.26 4.85 -3.93
N LEU A 111 -0.48 4.78 -5.00
CA LEU A 111 -0.95 4.98 -6.38
C LEU A 111 -1.64 3.74 -6.92
N PHE A 112 -2.69 3.94 -7.72
CA PHE A 112 -3.38 2.88 -8.46
C PHE A 112 -2.54 2.33 -9.61
N PHE A 113 -2.82 1.07 -9.97
CA PHE A 113 -2.20 0.37 -11.09
C PHE A 113 -3.13 0.37 -12.31
N TYR A 114 -2.50 0.37 -13.49
CA TYR A 114 -3.19 0.34 -14.78
C TYR A 114 -2.60 -0.77 -15.64
N ILE A 115 -3.38 -1.23 -16.63
CA ILE A 115 -2.89 -2.20 -17.61
C ILE A 115 -1.63 -1.63 -18.30
N PRO A 116 -0.56 -2.43 -18.46
CA PRO A 116 0.59 -2.03 -19.27
C PRO A 116 0.24 -2.10 -20.77
N GLU A 117 -0.48 -1.11 -21.29
CA GLU A 117 -0.99 -1.05 -22.68
C GLU A 117 0.09 -1.33 -23.73
N ARG A 118 1.31 -0.82 -23.53
CA ARG A 118 2.46 -1.02 -24.43
C ARG A 118 2.85 -2.49 -24.65
N ALA A 119 2.63 -3.36 -23.66
CA ALA A 119 2.92 -4.79 -23.80
C ALA A 119 1.89 -5.47 -24.71
N PHE A 120 0.64 -5.02 -24.60
CA PHE A 120 -0.51 -5.52 -25.35
C PHE A 120 -0.54 -4.98 -26.80
N GLU A 121 -0.26 -3.70 -27.01
CA GLU A 121 -0.16 -3.06 -28.34
C GLU A 121 0.89 -3.75 -29.25
N LYS A 122 2.04 -4.14 -28.70
CA LYS A 122 3.08 -4.85 -29.47
C LYS A 122 2.60 -6.18 -30.01
N VAL A 123 1.70 -6.85 -29.30
CA VAL A 123 1.13 -8.13 -29.70
C VAL A 123 -0.02 -7.91 -30.68
N GLU A 124 -0.87 -6.90 -30.48
CA GLU A 124 -1.93 -6.52 -31.44
C GLU A 124 -1.36 -6.14 -32.80
N ASN A 125 -0.34 -5.27 -32.85
CA ASN A 125 0.34 -4.91 -34.09
C ASN A 125 0.94 -6.12 -34.81
N TYR A 126 1.46 -7.08 -34.04
CA TYR A 126 2.03 -8.31 -34.59
C TYR A 126 0.97 -9.27 -35.16
N ILE A 127 -0.17 -9.41 -34.48
CA ILE A 127 -1.30 -10.18 -34.99
C ILE A 127 -1.78 -9.53 -36.30
N ALA A 128 -1.94 -8.21 -36.33
CA ALA A 128 -2.36 -7.47 -37.52
C ALA A 128 -1.37 -7.60 -38.71
N ASP A 129 -0.05 -7.59 -38.44
CA ASP A 129 0.98 -7.75 -39.49
C ASP A 129 0.99 -9.14 -40.15
N ILE A 130 0.41 -10.15 -39.49
CA ILE A 130 0.49 -11.56 -39.89
C ILE A 130 -0.86 -12.12 -40.34
N ASP A 131 -1.97 -11.53 -39.92
CA ASP A 131 -3.33 -11.95 -40.29
C ASP A 131 -3.67 -11.55 -41.75
N TRP A 132 -2.99 -12.17 -42.71
CA TRP A 132 -3.25 -12.01 -44.15
C TRP A 132 -4.55 -12.69 -44.56
N SER A 133 -5.28 -12.09 -45.50
CA SER A 133 -6.50 -12.69 -46.04
C SER A 133 -6.19 -13.95 -46.89
N SER A 134 -7.18 -14.84 -47.07
CA SER A 134 -7.06 -16.05 -47.92
C SER A 134 -6.51 -15.75 -49.31
N ASP A 135 -6.88 -14.61 -49.85
CA ASP A 135 -6.63 -14.22 -51.24
C ASP A 135 -5.21 -13.66 -51.39
N GLU A 136 -4.70 -12.93 -50.39
CA GLU A 136 -3.31 -12.48 -50.34
C GLU A 136 -2.32 -13.65 -50.26
N ILE A 137 -2.68 -14.70 -49.53
CA ILE A 137 -1.86 -15.90 -49.36
C ILE A 137 -1.86 -16.72 -50.65
N PHE A 138 -3.03 -16.87 -51.30
CA PHE A 138 -3.14 -17.59 -52.58
C PHE A 138 -2.32 -16.89 -53.66
N LEU A 139 -2.46 -15.57 -53.81
CA LEU A 139 -1.69 -14.79 -54.78
C LEU A 139 -0.19 -14.88 -54.51
N ARG A 140 0.27 -14.73 -53.27
CA ARG A 140 1.71 -14.90 -52.95
C ARG A 140 2.22 -16.30 -53.22
N THR A 141 1.45 -17.33 -52.86
CA THR A 141 1.85 -18.74 -53.06
C THR A 141 1.90 -19.09 -54.54
N PHE A 142 0.93 -18.62 -55.32
CA PHE A 142 0.83 -18.85 -56.76
C PHE A 142 1.93 -18.11 -57.53
N PHE A 143 2.29 -16.88 -57.13
CA PHE A 143 3.31 -16.07 -57.80
C PHE A 143 4.76 -16.24 -57.27
N GLN A 144 5.00 -16.79 -56.06
CA GLN A 144 6.35 -16.95 -55.47
C GLN A 144 6.96 -18.36 -55.56
N GLY A 145 6.22 -19.39 -55.98
CA GLY A 145 6.77 -20.72 -56.29
C GLY A 145 7.29 -21.55 -55.11
N ILE A 146 8.11 -22.59 -55.42
CA ILE A 146 8.55 -23.75 -54.60
C ILE A 146 9.11 -23.40 -53.20
N PHE A 147 9.55 -22.16 -52.95
CA PHE A 147 10.14 -21.74 -51.67
C PHE A 147 9.10 -21.30 -50.62
N THR A 148 7.84 -21.07 -51.00
CA THR A 148 6.77 -20.60 -50.10
C THR A 148 6.59 -21.46 -48.83
N PRO A 149 6.55 -22.81 -48.91
CA PRO A 149 6.43 -23.66 -47.72
C PRO A 149 7.57 -23.51 -46.71
N PHE A 150 8.80 -23.22 -47.19
CA PHE A 150 9.96 -23.02 -46.32
C PHE A 150 9.86 -21.71 -45.53
N PHE A 151 9.45 -20.63 -46.18
CA PHE A 151 9.26 -19.34 -45.53
C PHE A 151 8.10 -19.37 -44.52
N THR A 152 6.97 -19.98 -44.88
CA THR A 152 5.81 -20.09 -43.98
C THR A 152 6.12 -20.97 -42.76
N ARG A 153 6.79 -22.12 -42.92
CA ARG A 153 7.20 -22.95 -41.76
C ARG A 153 8.18 -22.24 -40.84
N LYS A 154 9.12 -21.45 -41.40
CA LYS A 154 10.04 -20.63 -40.60
C LYS A 154 9.31 -19.51 -39.85
N GLN A 155 8.27 -18.94 -40.43
CA GLN A 155 7.40 -17.97 -39.76
C GLN A 155 6.57 -18.62 -38.65
N ASN A 156 5.96 -19.78 -38.91
CA ASN A 156 5.20 -20.54 -37.91
C ASN A 156 6.06 -20.86 -36.68
N LYS A 157 7.30 -21.32 -36.89
CA LYS A 157 8.24 -21.57 -35.77
C LYS A 157 8.50 -20.30 -34.94
N LYS A 158 8.75 -19.16 -35.61
CA LYS A 158 8.94 -17.87 -34.92
C LYS A 158 7.68 -17.41 -34.19
N MET A 159 6.48 -17.71 -34.71
CA MET A 159 5.22 -17.38 -34.07
C MET A 159 5.04 -18.19 -32.78
N ILE A 160 5.34 -19.50 -32.81
CA ILE A 160 5.31 -20.35 -31.61
C ILE A 160 6.30 -19.84 -30.56
N GLU A 161 7.56 -19.58 -30.94
CA GLU A 161 8.58 -19.03 -30.03
C GLU A 161 8.13 -17.70 -29.38
N ARG A 162 7.43 -16.84 -30.12
CA ARG A 162 6.89 -15.58 -29.61
C ARG A 162 5.67 -15.78 -28.72
N LEU A 163 4.80 -16.71 -29.04
CA LEU A 163 3.65 -17.08 -28.22
C LEU A 163 4.12 -17.62 -26.87
N GLU A 164 5.10 -18.52 -26.86
CA GLU A 164 5.72 -19.03 -25.63
C GLU A 164 6.36 -17.92 -24.81
N LYS A 165 7.08 -17.00 -25.46
CA LYS A 165 7.65 -15.83 -24.80
C LYS A 165 6.56 -14.93 -24.20
N PHE A 166 5.48 -14.66 -24.94
CA PHE A 166 4.36 -13.86 -24.45
C PHE A 166 3.70 -14.53 -23.23
N LYS A 167 3.47 -15.84 -23.27
CA LYS A 167 2.96 -16.61 -22.13
C LYS A 167 3.87 -16.47 -20.90
N ALA A 168 5.18 -16.62 -21.08
CA ALA A 168 6.15 -16.47 -19.99
C ALA A 168 6.17 -15.04 -19.42
N ASP A 169 6.17 -14.02 -20.29
CA ASP A 169 6.13 -12.61 -19.87
C ASP A 169 4.84 -12.31 -19.09
N MET A 170 3.68 -12.79 -19.56
CA MET A 170 2.38 -12.61 -18.88
C MET A 170 2.30 -13.39 -17.57
N MET A 171 2.88 -14.58 -17.49
CA MET A 171 2.99 -15.34 -16.24
C MET A 171 3.82 -14.57 -15.21
N GLY A 172 4.97 -14.03 -15.63
CA GLY A 172 5.79 -13.18 -14.77
C GLY A 172 5.07 -11.92 -14.29
N GLU A 173 4.27 -11.26 -15.14
CA GLU A 173 3.45 -10.12 -14.72
C GLU A 173 2.32 -10.51 -13.75
N LYS A 174 1.65 -11.66 -13.97
CA LYS A 174 0.66 -12.21 -13.03
C LYS A 174 1.29 -12.47 -11.66
N ASP A 175 2.46 -13.09 -11.62
CA ASP A 175 3.18 -13.37 -10.37
C ASP A 175 3.57 -12.08 -9.64
N LYS A 176 4.05 -11.07 -10.36
CA LYS A 176 4.35 -9.75 -9.77
C LYS A 176 3.11 -9.09 -9.18
N LEU A 177 1.97 -9.16 -9.87
CA LEU A 177 0.70 -8.61 -9.37
C LEU A 177 0.21 -9.38 -8.14
N ASN A 178 0.24 -10.71 -8.18
CA ASN A 178 -0.13 -11.55 -7.03
C ASN A 178 0.74 -11.27 -5.81
N ASN A 179 2.07 -11.17 -5.98
CA ASN A 179 2.98 -10.82 -4.90
C ASN A 179 2.67 -9.43 -4.31
N LYS A 180 2.29 -8.45 -5.15
CA LYS A 180 1.87 -7.12 -4.69
C LYS A 180 0.55 -7.16 -3.91
N ILE A 181 -0.42 -7.93 -4.39
CA ILE A 181 -1.71 -8.15 -3.71
C ILE A 181 -1.43 -8.72 -2.31
N GLU A 182 -0.64 -9.80 -2.23
CA GLU A 182 -0.32 -10.46 -0.97
C GLU A 182 0.41 -9.52 0.00
N MET A 183 1.37 -8.73 -0.50
CA MET A 183 2.09 -7.75 0.32
C MET A 183 1.15 -6.67 0.89
N ILE A 184 0.26 -6.12 0.08
CA ILE A 184 -0.68 -5.11 0.56
C ILE A 184 -1.65 -5.71 1.58
N GLU A 185 -2.25 -6.86 1.24
CA GLU A 185 -3.28 -7.51 2.04
C GLU A 185 -2.75 -7.98 3.40
N LYS A 186 -1.59 -8.65 3.42
CA LYS A 186 -1.08 -9.29 4.64
C LYS A 186 -0.15 -8.40 5.45
N VAL A 187 0.66 -7.57 4.78
CA VAL A 187 1.73 -6.81 5.43
C VAL A 187 1.31 -5.36 5.61
N ASP A 188 1.05 -4.63 4.53
CA ASP A 188 0.83 -3.17 4.60
C ASP A 188 -0.42 -2.83 5.42
N MET A 189 -1.52 -3.56 5.19
CA MET A 189 -2.77 -3.39 5.95
C MET A 189 -2.57 -3.68 7.43
N ARG A 190 -1.84 -4.75 7.76
CA ARG A 190 -1.58 -5.13 9.16
C ARG A 190 -0.73 -4.09 9.88
N ILE A 191 0.31 -3.59 9.22
CA ILE A 191 1.17 -2.53 9.77
C ILE A 191 0.36 -1.25 9.97
N CYS A 192 -0.48 -0.89 9.00
CA CYS A 192 -1.36 0.28 9.08
C CYS A 192 -2.31 0.18 10.29
N ASP A 193 -2.97 -0.96 10.47
CA ASP A 193 -3.88 -1.20 11.60
C ASP A 193 -3.17 -1.10 12.95
N LEU A 194 -1.99 -1.70 13.07
CA LEU A 194 -1.18 -1.64 14.29
C LEU A 194 -0.75 -0.21 14.61
N TYR A 195 -0.41 0.57 13.59
CA TYR A 195 -0.01 1.96 13.75
C TYR A 195 -1.20 2.83 14.18
N ILE A 196 -2.38 2.68 13.56
CA ILE A 196 -3.60 3.38 13.97
C ILE A 196 -3.92 3.06 15.44
N GLU A 197 -3.94 1.78 15.81
CA GLU A 197 -4.21 1.34 17.19
C GLU A 197 -3.24 2.00 18.20
N LEU A 198 -1.95 2.08 17.84
CA LEU A 198 -0.93 2.70 18.68
C LEU A 198 -1.17 4.20 18.84
N VAL A 199 -1.42 4.92 17.75
CA VAL A 199 -1.68 6.36 17.74
C VAL A 199 -2.90 6.71 18.58
N GLU A 200 -3.98 5.95 18.45
CA GLU A 200 -5.19 6.13 19.25
C GLU A 200 -4.93 5.88 20.73
N LYS A 201 -4.25 4.77 21.07
CA LYS A 201 -3.92 4.45 22.46
C LYS A 201 -3.04 5.50 23.13
N ILE A 202 -2.04 6.01 22.43
CA ILE A 202 -1.19 7.10 22.93
C ILE A 202 -2.04 8.32 23.22
N SER A 203 -2.89 8.71 22.26
CA SER A 203 -3.78 9.87 22.40
C SER A 203 -4.75 9.73 23.58
N ASP A 204 -5.38 8.57 23.74
CA ASP A 204 -6.32 8.31 24.83
C ASP A 204 -5.60 8.23 26.19
N TYR A 205 -4.39 7.67 26.22
CA TYR A 205 -3.60 7.60 27.45
C TYR A 205 -3.19 9.00 27.94
N ILE A 206 -2.81 9.90 27.02
CA ILE A 206 -2.56 11.32 27.36
C ILE A 206 -3.80 11.92 28.04
N LYS A 207 -4.95 11.81 27.37
CA LYS A 207 -6.21 12.43 27.79
C LYS A 207 -6.74 11.86 29.11
N LEU A 208 -6.73 10.54 29.25
CA LEU A 208 -7.45 9.85 30.33
C LEU A 208 -6.57 9.57 31.55
N LYS A 209 -5.25 9.55 31.38
CA LYS A 209 -4.32 9.13 32.45
C LYS A 209 -3.24 10.17 32.74
N ILE A 210 -2.58 10.73 31.72
CA ILE A 210 -1.46 11.66 31.97
C ILE A 210 -1.96 13.00 32.46
N ILE A 211 -2.83 13.67 31.71
CA ILE A 211 -3.32 15.01 32.06
C ILE A 211 -3.97 15.03 33.46
N PRO A 212 -4.92 14.13 33.81
CA PRO A 212 -5.52 14.14 35.14
C PRO A 212 -4.51 13.93 36.26
N GLN A 213 -3.46 13.15 36.03
CA GLN A 213 -2.44 12.91 37.03
C GLN A 213 -1.50 14.12 37.20
N ILE A 214 -1.26 14.88 36.14
CA ILE A 214 -0.55 16.16 36.22
C ILE A 214 -1.36 17.16 37.07
N GLU A 215 -2.66 17.28 36.81
CA GLU A 215 -3.57 18.16 37.58
C GLU A 215 -3.56 17.82 39.08
N VAL A 216 -3.59 16.53 39.43
CA VAL A 216 -3.48 16.09 40.84
C VAL A 216 -2.13 16.48 41.46
N ILE A 217 -1.04 16.35 40.72
CA ILE A 217 0.30 16.74 41.21
C ILE A 217 0.38 18.25 41.40
N GLU A 218 -0.13 19.02 40.45
CA GLU A 218 -0.20 20.49 40.54
C GLU A 218 -0.96 20.92 41.80
N SER A 219 -2.19 20.43 42.00
CA SER A 219 -2.98 20.73 43.20
C SER A 219 -2.29 20.30 44.50
N PHE A 220 -1.52 19.20 44.46
CA PHE A 220 -0.73 18.76 45.61
C PHE A 220 0.39 19.77 45.94
N LEU A 221 1.12 20.27 44.93
CA LEU A 221 2.19 21.26 45.13
C LEU A 221 1.65 22.60 45.63
N GLU A 222 0.48 23.02 45.13
CA GLU A 222 -0.23 24.20 45.62
C GLU A 222 -0.58 24.05 47.11
N CYS A 223 -1.20 22.92 47.49
CA CYS A 223 -1.52 22.61 48.89
C CYS A 223 -0.28 22.59 49.79
N GLU A 224 0.80 21.97 49.31
CA GLU A 224 2.06 21.86 50.05
C GLU A 224 2.69 23.24 50.29
N SER A 225 2.63 24.12 49.29
CA SER A 225 3.11 25.50 49.39
C SER A 225 2.31 26.31 50.41
N VAL A 226 0.98 26.21 50.38
CA VAL A 226 0.10 26.84 51.37
C VAL A 226 0.38 26.32 52.79
N LYS A 227 0.54 25.00 52.94
CA LYS A 227 0.90 24.39 54.22
C LYS A 227 2.22 24.93 54.77
N ASN A 228 3.24 25.05 53.91
CA ASN A 228 4.55 25.57 54.31
C ASN A 228 4.48 27.02 54.77
N VAL A 229 3.72 27.88 54.07
CA VAL A 229 3.49 29.26 54.49
C VAL A 229 2.73 29.32 55.83
N TYR A 230 1.68 28.52 56.00
CA TYR A 230 0.92 28.46 57.26
C TYR A 230 1.76 28.06 58.46
N ILE A 231 2.66 27.08 58.30
CA ILE A 231 3.56 26.63 59.37
C ILE A 231 4.62 27.70 59.68
N ALA A 232 5.16 28.38 58.65
CA ALA A 232 6.19 29.39 58.82
C ALA A 232 5.65 30.68 59.46
N ASP A 233 4.44 31.12 59.10
CA ASP A 233 3.78 32.31 59.65
C ASP A 233 2.61 31.95 60.57
N THR A 234 2.95 31.45 61.76
CA THR A 234 1.97 31.07 62.81
C THR A 234 1.09 32.22 63.32
N LYS A 235 1.33 33.48 62.89
CA LYS A 235 0.55 34.66 63.31
C LYS A 235 -0.34 35.23 62.20
N ALA A 236 -0.16 34.83 60.94
CA ALA A 236 -1.01 35.25 59.84
C ALA A 236 -2.44 34.68 60.00
N LYS A 237 -3.44 35.56 60.08
CA LYS A 237 -4.86 35.18 60.14
C LYS A 237 -5.48 34.88 58.77
N THR A 238 -4.82 35.33 57.71
CA THR A 238 -5.22 35.16 56.31
C THR A 238 -3.97 34.87 55.49
N ILE A 239 -4.03 33.81 54.69
CA ILE A 239 -2.99 33.44 53.72
C ILE A 239 -3.52 33.86 52.35
N GLU A 240 -2.91 34.87 51.75
CA GLU A 240 -3.27 35.36 50.42
C GLU A 240 -2.02 35.42 49.54
N ASN A 241 -2.18 35.15 48.24
CA ASN A 241 -1.13 35.24 47.22
C ASN A 241 0.11 34.36 47.50
N VAL A 242 -0.10 33.10 47.88
CA VAL A 242 1.00 32.13 47.99
C VAL A 242 1.51 31.79 46.59
N GLU A 243 2.75 32.17 46.30
CA GLU A 243 3.48 31.60 45.17
C GLU A 243 3.74 30.13 45.45
N TYR A 244 3.28 29.25 44.58
CA TYR A 244 3.48 27.82 44.70
C TYR A 244 4.73 27.38 43.94
N GLU A 245 5.49 26.50 44.56
CA GLU A 245 6.73 25.97 43.99
C GLU A 245 6.41 24.96 42.88
N THR A 246 6.81 25.26 41.64
CA THR A 246 6.58 24.41 40.47
C THR A 246 7.84 23.75 39.94
N ASP A 247 9.02 24.06 40.50
CA ASP A 247 10.27 23.36 40.14
C ASP A 247 10.23 21.93 40.69
N ILE A 248 9.74 21.03 39.85
CA ILE A 248 9.59 19.62 40.19
C ILE A 248 10.94 18.96 40.57
N LYS A 249 12.08 19.53 40.15
CA LYS A 249 13.41 18.99 40.50
C LYS A 249 13.70 19.05 42.00
N LEU A 250 13.08 19.98 42.73
CA LEU A 250 13.23 20.07 44.18
C LEU A 250 12.66 18.84 44.91
N TYR A 251 11.78 18.09 44.24
CA TYR A 251 11.18 16.87 44.75
C TYR A 251 12.01 15.62 44.41
N ASP A 252 13.12 15.75 43.68
CA ASP A 252 14.06 14.66 43.44
C ASP A 252 14.82 14.29 44.72
N ASN A 253 14.94 12.98 44.95
CA ASN A 253 15.42 12.33 46.17
C ASN A 253 14.66 12.71 47.45
N THR A 254 13.40 13.13 47.33
CA THR A 254 12.51 13.39 48.47
C THR A 254 11.45 12.29 48.64
N ILE A 255 10.62 12.40 49.69
CA ILE A 255 9.45 11.54 49.86
C ILE A 255 8.45 11.63 48.69
N TYR A 256 8.55 12.69 47.87
CA TYR A 256 7.71 12.96 46.70
C TYR A 256 8.36 12.54 45.37
N GLN A 257 9.40 11.69 45.40
CA GLN A 257 10.10 11.16 44.21
C GLN A 257 9.15 10.66 43.11
N LYS A 258 8.01 10.07 43.50
CA LYS A 258 7.02 9.56 42.55
C LYS A 258 6.43 10.66 41.66
N HIS A 259 6.13 11.84 42.21
CA HIS A 259 5.62 12.98 41.44
C HIS A 259 6.69 13.48 40.46
N PHE A 260 7.93 13.62 40.93
CA PHE A 260 9.06 13.97 40.07
C PHE A 260 9.25 12.99 38.92
N ASN A 261 9.30 11.69 39.21
CA ASN A 261 9.43 10.66 38.19
C ASN A 261 8.27 10.69 37.18
N PHE A 262 7.04 10.92 37.66
CA PHE A 262 5.87 11.00 36.80
C PHE A 262 5.96 12.19 35.82
N ILE A 263 6.19 13.40 36.32
CA ILE A 263 6.31 14.61 35.49
C ILE A 263 7.46 14.46 34.49
N ARG A 264 8.63 13.98 34.94
CA ARG A 264 9.77 13.72 34.05
C ARG A 264 9.41 12.74 32.93
N ASN A 265 8.70 11.67 33.23
CA ASN A 265 8.29 10.69 32.23
C ASN A 265 7.20 11.26 31.29
N ALA A 266 6.32 12.14 31.79
CA ALA A 266 5.33 12.82 30.97
C ALA A 266 5.98 13.78 29.94
N PHE A 267 7.08 14.47 30.29
CA PHE A 267 7.89 15.23 29.31
C PHE A 267 8.44 14.34 28.19
N TRP A 268 8.98 13.17 28.52
CA TRP A 268 9.42 12.21 27.50
C TRP A 268 8.26 11.74 26.62
N PHE A 269 7.10 11.50 27.22
CA PHE A 269 5.90 11.10 26.50
C PHE A 269 5.40 12.19 25.54
N TYR A 270 5.48 13.47 25.93
CA TYR A 270 5.18 14.61 25.08
C TYR A 270 6.08 14.65 23.84
N ILE A 271 7.39 14.46 24.00
CA ILE A 271 8.36 14.46 22.89
C ILE A 271 8.05 13.33 21.90
N LEU A 272 7.80 12.11 22.41
CA LEU A 272 7.46 10.95 21.59
C LEU A 272 6.15 11.19 20.81
N SER A 273 5.13 11.68 21.49
CA SER A 273 3.81 11.93 20.88
C SER A 273 3.89 13.04 19.82
N SER A 274 4.65 14.11 20.09
CA SER A 274 4.89 15.20 19.13
C SER A 274 5.60 14.71 17.86
N THR A 275 6.49 13.72 17.99
CA THR A 275 7.17 13.09 16.84
C THR A 275 6.19 12.28 15.99
N ILE A 276 5.28 11.54 16.63
CA ILE A 276 4.21 10.79 15.94
C ILE A 276 3.29 11.74 15.17
N TYR A 277 3.00 12.91 15.72
CA TYR A 277 2.19 13.94 15.06
C TYR A 277 2.90 14.56 13.85
N SER A 278 4.20 14.82 13.94
CA SER A 278 4.94 15.61 12.93
C SER A 278 5.73 14.79 11.90
N SER A 279 5.78 13.45 12.01
CA SER A 279 6.50 12.59 11.05
C SER A 279 5.57 11.60 10.36
N PRO A 280 5.69 11.41 9.02
CA PRO A 280 4.96 10.39 8.27
C PRO A 280 5.68 9.04 8.40
N VAL A 281 5.52 8.40 9.56
CA VAL A 281 6.23 7.17 9.93
C VAL A 281 5.82 6.01 9.03
N LEU A 282 4.52 5.87 8.78
CA LEU A 282 3.99 4.75 7.99
C LEU A 282 4.45 4.83 6.54
N THR A 283 4.43 6.04 5.96
CA THR A 283 4.93 6.32 4.61
C THR A 283 6.40 5.92 4.49
N LYS A 284 7.25 6.39 5.43
CA LYS A 284 8.68 6.07 5.43
C LYS A 284 8.95 4.57 5.59
N LEU A 285 8.14 3.90 6.40
CA LEU A 285 8.25 2.46 6.63
C LEU A 285 7.91 1.67 5.37
N LEU A 286 6.80 2.00 4.70
CA LEU A 286 6.32 1.27 3.53
C LEU A 286 7.06 1.65 2.23
N GLU A 287 7.64 2.84 2.14
CA GLU A 287 8.51 3.23 1.01
C GLU A 287 9.87 2.50 1.06
N ASN A 288 10.33 2.07 2.25
CA ASN A 288 11.49 1.19 2.40
C ASN A 288 11.10 -0.25 2.02
N LYS A 289 11.29 -0.60 0.74
CA LYS A 289 10.85 -1.85 0.08
C LYS A 289 11.38 -3.18 0.65
N ASN A 290 12.11 -3.20 1.76
CA ASN A 290 12.63 -4.42 2.39
C ASN A 290 12.17 -4.50 3.85
N ILE A 291 10.85 -4.48 4.08
CA ILE A 291 10.31 -4.87 5.40
C ILE A 291 10.49 -6.37 5.51
N THR A 292 11.37 -6.80 6.41
CA THR A 292 11.60 -8.22 6.72
C THR A 292 10.79 -8.63 7.95
N ASP A 293 10.64 -9.94 8.18
CA ASP A 293 10.02 -10.45 9.42
C ASP A 293 10.70 -9.89 10.68
N ASN A 294 12.01 -9.62 10.60
CA ASN A 294 12.78 -8.97 11.66
C ASN A 294 12.34 -7.51 11.91
N ASP A 295 11.88 -6.80 10.89
CA ASP A 295 11.36 -5.43 11.07
C ASP A 295 9.96 -5.44 11.69
N ILE A 296 9.15 -6.46 11.39
CA ILE A 296 7.90 -6.72 12.11
C ILE A 296 8.19 -7.04 13.58
N GLU A 297 9.18 -7.90 13.85
CA GLU A 297 9.59 -8.26 15.20
C GLU A 297 10.14 -7.04 15.98
N LYS A 298 10.87 -6.14 15.32
CA LYS A 298 11.28 -4.84 15.91
C LYS A 298 10.07 -3.94 16.20
N LEU A 299 9.08 -3.87 15.32
CA LEU A 299 7.85 -3.11 15.54
C LEU A 299 7.05 -3.67 16.71
N GLU A 300 6.95 -4.98 16.82
CA GLU A 300 6.36 -5.64 18.00
C GLU A 300 7.16 -5.37 19.27
N GLY A 301 8.51 -5.36 19.17
CA GLY A 301 9.42 -4.94 20.23
C GLY A 301 9.20 -3.48 20.65
N GLN A 302 8.97 -2.57 19.70
CA GLN A 302 8.62 -1.17 19.99
C GLN A 302 7.23 -1.05 20.62
N LYS A 303 6.24 -1.82 20.16
CA LYS A 303 4.93 -1.93 20.81
C LYS A 303 5.08 -2.40 22.26
N LEU A 304 5.98 -3.37 22.51
CA LEU A 304 6.30 -3.84 23.85
C LEU A 304 7.02 -2.77 24.69
N LEU A 305 7.92 -1.99 24.11
CA LEU A 305 8.57 -0.85 24.79
C LEU A 305 7.55 0.23 25.15
N CYS A 306 6.63 0.58 24.25
CA CYS A 306 5.52 1.48 24.53
C CYS A 306 4.66 0.94 25.67
N LYS A 307 4.31 -0.35 25.65
CA LYS A 307 3.59 -1.00 26.76
C LYS A 307 4.38 -0.96 28.07
N LYS A 308 5.69 -1.21 28.04
CA LYS A 308 6.56 -1.13 29.22
C LYS A 308 6.62 0.29 29.77
N GLN A 309 6.67 1.31 28.91
CA GLN A 309 6.61 2.71 29.33
C GLN A 309 5.26 3.07 29.94
N ILE A 310 4.15 2.58 29.36
CA ILE A 310 2.81 2.69 29.95
C ILE A 310 2.81 2.04 31.33
N ILE A 311 3.28 0.80 31.48
CA ILE A 311 3.33 0.10 32.77
C ILE A 311 4.22 0.85 33.78
N LEU A 312 5.38 1.36 33.37
CA LEU A 312 6.25 2.18 34.22
C LEU A 312 5.53 3.44 34.71
N LEU A 313 4.77 4.11 33.84
CA LEU A 313 3.93 5.24 34.23
C LEU A 313 2.83 4.81 35.20
N GLU A 314 2.20 3.65 35.00
CA GLU A 314 1.18 3.12 35.90
C GLU A 314 1.72 2.71 37.27
N SER A 315 2.91 2.11 37.33
CA SER A 315 3.58 1.75 38.59
C SER A 315 4.01 2.96 39.42
N ASN A 316 4.09 4.13 38.79
CA ASN A 316 4.41 5.41 39.42
C ASN A 316 3.16 6.28 39.67
N LYS A 317 1.95 5.75 39.43
CA LYS A 317 0.71 6.42 39.87
C LYS A 317 0.67 6.45 41.40
N ILE A 318 0.08 7.53 41.91
CA ILE A 318 -0.13 7.78 43.34
C ILE A 318 -1.27 6.90 43.83
#